data_AF-A0AAT9R1Q4-F1
#
_entry.id   AF-A0AAT9R1Q4-F1
#
_cell.length_a   1.000
_cell.length_b   1.000
_cell.length_c   1.000
_cell.angle_alpha   90.00
_cell.angle_beta   90.00
_cell.angle_gamma   90.00
#
_symmetry.space_group_name_H-M   'P 1'
#
loop_
_entity.id
_entity.type
_entity.pdbx_description
1 polymer ?
#
loop_
_entity_poly.entity_id
_entity_poly.type
_entity_poly.pdbx_seq_one_letter_code
_entity_poly.pdbx_strand_id
1 'polypeptide(L)'
;MVSCPHRISDVSRSVPVVPAALLTVALAFTLTSCTGGGGAADRGGETEGLRGSAGLRDPYFPKLGNGGYDVTHYDLTLTYEPPSDADADTESETSAGAEADADAEAVGHLRGTAVVTARATRALDAFNLDLKGLDVESVTVEGRAARWKRAGQELTVTPGQGLDKGETFRTTVRYSGTPETITDPDGSREGWLPTADGALALGEPTGSMTWFPGNHHPSDKAAYDLTVTVPEGLRAVSNGELASESTKNGRTTYVWHTAEPMASYVATIAIGTYEIRRSTVGEEPGKKAGEEAAGGGLPVYVAVDPAQAEDGREVLGRIPEVVEWAELNFGPYPFSSTGAIVDRPGDVAYALETQNRPVFPGAPDISLLVHELAHQWYGNSVTPKTWRDMWLNEGFATYAEWLWQEDHGGDTAQEIFDALYEGDYYEDAASNEAVWDFPPAKPPSAARISDSPVYERGAMVLHKIREAIGDDAFFGLLQGWATAHRHGNADTADFTAYAEKYAKKTAPDADLTPVWEDWLYGEVKPQGSPTPTPRIP
;
A
#
# COMPACT_ATOMS: atom_id res chain seq x y z
N MET A 1 40.74 14.77 -54.67
CA MET A 1 40.06 15.76 -55.53
C MET A 1 38.57 15.57 -55.29
N VAL A 2 37.74 16.42 -54.69
CA VAL A 2 37.71 17.83 -54.25
C VAL A 2 36.72 17.82 -53.05
N SER A 3 37.13 17.96 -51.79
CA SER A 3 37.21 19.15 -50.92
C SER A 3 35.93 20.01 -50.70
N CYS A 4 35.48 20.01 -49.42
CA CYS A 4 34.82 21.07 -48.61
C CYS A 4 33.29 21.37 -48.72
N PRO A 5 32.63 21.94 -47.67
CA PRO A 5 33.01 22.06 -46.23
C PRO A 5 31.88 21.81 -45.19
N HIS A 6 32.29 21.81 -43.91
CA HIS A 6 31.51 21.81 -42.65
C HIS A 6 30.48 22.95 -42.51
N ARG A 7 29.41 22.67 -41.73
CA ARG A 7 28.89 23.63 -40.73
C ARG A 7 28.17 22.94 -39.57
N ILE A 8 28.79 23.02 -38.40
CA ILE A 8 28.20 22.82 -37.07
C ILE A 8 27.36 24.08 -36.77
N SER A 9 26.15 23.89 -36.24
CA SER A 9 25.30 24.99 -35.78
C SER A 9 24.95 24.74 -34.31
N ASP A 10 25.60 25.51 -33.42
CA ASP A 10 25.23 25.69 -32.03
C ASP A 10 23.83 26.32 -31.93
N VAL A 11 22.94 25.70 -31.16
CA VAL A 11 21.68 26.33 -30.74
C VAL A 11 21.79 26.68 -29.27
N SER A 12 22.15 27.94 -29.02
CA SER A 12 22.03 28.59 -27.71
C SER A 12 20.55 28.86 -27.42
N ARG A 13 20.01 28.27 -26.34
CA ARG A 13 18.71 28.65 -25.77
C ARG A 13 18.94 29.63 -24.62
N SER A 14 18.71 30.91 -24.89
CA SER A 14 18.61 31.99 -23.90
C SER A 14 17.20 32.01 -23.28
N VAL A 15 17.14 31.91 -21.95
CA VAL A 15 15.92 32.05 -21.13
C VAL A 15 15.69 33.53 -20.79
N PRO A 16 14.49 34.11 -21.00
CA PRO A 16 14.19 35.45 -20.52
C PRO A 16 13.72 35.41 -19.05
N VAL A 17 14.41 36.20 -18.21
CA VAL A 17 14.05 36.51 -16.83
C VAL A 17 12.93 37.57 -16.82
N VAL A 18 11.81 37.28 -16.15
CA VAL A 18 10.72 38.24 -15.90
C VAL A 18 10.88 38.80 -14.47
N PRO A 19 10.87 40.13 -14.25
CA PRO A 19 11.02 40.71 -12.92
C PRO A 19 9.68 40.75 -12.17
N ALA A 20 9.70 40.29 -10.91
CA ALA A 20 8.60 40.43 -9.96
C ALA A 20 8.55 41.87 -9.41
N ALA A 21 7.42 42.55 -9.59
CA ALA A 21 7.16 43.86 -9.00
C ALA A 21 6.46 43.70 -7.65
N LEU A 22 7.11 44.18 -6.59
CA LEU A 22 6.56 44.35 -5.24
C LEU A 22 5.72 45.63 -5.20
N LEU A 23 4.42 45.52 -4.90
CA LEU A 23 3.59 46.66 -4.51
C LEU A 23 3.41 46.65 -2.98
N THR A 24 3.94 47.69 -2.35
CA THR A 24 3.72 48.03 -0.94
C THR A 24 2.52 48.98 -0.86
N VAL A 25 1.53 48.66 -0.04
CA VAL A 25 0.51 49.62 0.40
C VAL A 25 0.45 49.60 1.91
N ALA A 26 0.89 50.71 2.50
CA ALA A 26 0.69 51.04 3.90
C ALA A 26 -0.71 51.64 4.09
N LEU A 27 -1.43 51.24 5.15
CA LEU A 27 -2.51 52.04 5.71
C LEU A 27 -2.45 51.99 7.24
N ALA A 28 -2.53 53.17 7.83
CA ALA A 28 -2.28 53.46 9.23
C ALA A 28 -3.57 53.84 9.97
N PHE A 29 -3.69 53.30 11.20
CA PHE A 29 -4.40 53.75 12.41
C PHE A 29 -5.89 54.14 12.38
N THR A 30 -6.65 53.49 13.27
CA THR A 30 -7.25 54.17 14.44
C THR A 30 -7.28 53.26 15.67
N LEU A 31 -6.75 53.77 16.78
CA LEU A 31 -6.82 53.24 18.14
C LEU A 31 -8.13 53.69 18.80
N THR A 32 -8.75 52.80 19.58
CA THR A 32 -9.61 53.18 20.70
C THR A 32 -9.22 52.38 21.93
N SER A 33 -8.77 53.12 22.93
CA SER A 33 -8.35 52.68 24.26
C SER A 33 -9.55 52.48 25.19
N CYS A 34 -9.53 51.41 25.99
CA CYS A 34 -10.14 51.39 27.32
C CYS A 34 -9.16 50.74 28.30
N THR A 35 -8.78 51.50 29.32
CA THR A 35 -7.89 51.17 30.42
C THR A 35 -8.63 50.40 31.52
N GLY A 36 -7.97 49.40 32.12
CA GLY A 36 -8.31 48.83 33.42
C GLY A 36 -7.18 47.92 33.89
N GLY A 37 -6.37 48.40 34.84
CA GLY A 37 -5.08 47.81 35.20
C GLY A 37 -5.11 46.78 36.33
N GLY A 38 -3.93 46.22 36.59
CA GLY A 38 -3.55 45.61 37.87
C GLY A 38 -3.05 44.17 37.77
N GLY A 39 -1.75 43.97 38.03
CA GLY A 39 -1.24 42.70 38.55
C GLY A 39 -0.19 42.00 37.68
N ALA A 40 1.08 42.32 37.92
CA ALA A 40 2.18 41.45 37.56
C ALA A 40 2.07 40.13 38.35
N ALA A 41 2.05 39.00 37.65
CA ALA A 41 2.36 37.69 38.21
C ALA A 41 3.23 36.96 37.20
N ASP A 42 4.52 36.97 37.51
CA ASP A 42 5.54 36.06 37.03
C ASP A 42 5.02 34.61 37.14
N ARG A 43 4.81 33.98 35.99
CA ARG A 43 4.67 32.54 35.86
C ARG A 43 5.52 32.13 34.67
N GLY A 44 6.62 31.45 34.98
CA GLY A 44 7.48 30.82 33.99
C GLY A 44 6.62 30.03 33.00
N GLY A 45 6.75 30.42 31.73
CA GLY A 45 6.31 29.58 30.64
C GLY A 45 7.22 28.36 30.61
N GLU A 46 6.82 27.30 31.30
CA GLU A 46 7.05 25.97 30.77
C GLU A 46 6.33 25.95 29.41
N THR A 47 7.09 26.03 28.33
CA THR A 47 6.60 25.63 27.03
C THR A 47 6.22 24.16 27.17
N GLU A 48 4.94 23.87 27.37
CA GLU A 48 4.41 22.54 27.09
C GLU A 48 4.78 22.23 25.65
N GLY A 49 5.76 21.35 25.44
CA GLY A 49 6.11 20.91 24.12
C GLY A 49 4.91 20.35 23.39
N LEU A 50 4.84 20.70 22.11
CA LEU A 50 3.79 20.26 21.21
C LEU A 50 3.99 18.76 20.94
N ARG A 51 3.33 17.90 21.71
CA ARG A 51 3.37 16.44 21.51
C ARG A 51 2.83 16.07 20.13
N GLY A 52 3.49 15.12 19.47
CA GLY A 52 2.94 14.38 18.33
C GLY A 52 1.56 13.80 18.64
N SER A 53 0.65 13.74 17.66
CA SER A 53 -0.65 13.12 17.90
C SER A 53 -0.51 11.61 17.92
N ALA A 54 -1.20 10.98 18.88
CA ALA A 54 -1.50 9.55 18.85
C ALA A 54 -2.70 9.34 17.92
N GLY A 55 -2.54 8.54 16.87
CA GLY A 55 -3.53 8.43 15.80
C GLY A 55 -3.54 9.62 14.84
N LEU A 56 -3.87 9.34 13.57
CA LEU A 56 -4.20 10.33 12.54
C LEU A 56 -5.70 10.65 12.45
N ARG A 57 -6.54 9.98 13.26
CA ARG A 57 -8.01 10.13 13.25
C ARG A 57 -8.62 9.72 11.91
N ASP A 58 -8.10 8.66 11.31
CA ASP A 58 -8.78 7.96 10.22
C ASP A 58 -10.23 7.63 10.65
N PRO A 59 -11.23 7.81 9.76
CA PRO A 59 -12.63 7.61 10.10
C PRO A 59 -12.99 6.18 10.51
N TYR A 60 -12.20 5.19 10.11
CA TYR A 60 -12.43 3.78 10.40
C TYR A 60 -11.43 3.22 11.40
N PHE A 61 -10.18 3.68 11.34
CA PHE A 61 -9.11 3.26 12.23
C PHE A 61 -8.47 4.45 12.95
N PRO A 62 -9.18 5.13 13.86
CA PRO A 62 -8.77 6.43 14.40
C PRO A 62 -7.47 6.42 15.21
N LYS A 63 -7.00 5.24 15.61
CA LYS A 63 -5.75 5.02 16.35
C LYS A 63 -4.54 4.80 15.44
N LEU A 64 -4.73 4.53 14.15
CA LEU A 64 -3.63 4.27 13.23
C LEU A 64 -2.86 5.55 12.91
N GLY A 65 -1.54 5.37 12.83
CA GLY A 65 -0.61 6.38 12.42
C GLY A 65 -0.40 7.47 13.48
N ASN A 66 0.56 8.35 13.21
CA ASN A 66 1.10 9.28 14.16
C ASN A 66 1.38 10.63 13.49
N GLY A 67 1.04 11.72 14.19
CA GLY A 67 1.15 13.05 13.62
C GLY A 67 2.30 13.87 14.20
N GLY A 68 2.79 14.83 13.41
CA GLY A 68 3.84 15.78 13.83
C GLY A 68 5.23 15.47 13.26
N TYR A 69 5.37 14.33 12.58
CA TYR A 69 6.52 13.97 11.77
C TYR A 69 6.05 13.22 10.52
N ASP A 70 6.98 12.96 9.61
CA ASP A 70 6.81 12.25 8.34
C ASP A 70 7.97 11.26 8.21
N VAL A 71 7.68 9.96 8.06
CA VAL A 71 8.74 8.94 7.98
C VAL A 71 9.32 8.91 6.57
N THR A 72 10.64 8.94 6.48
CA THR A 72 11.35 8.89 5.20
C THR A 72 11.98 7.53 4.92
N HIS A 73 12.33 6.78 5.97
CA HIS A 73 12.99 5.49 5.83
C HIS A 73 12.84 4.60 7.06
N TYR A 74 12.68 3.30 6.83
CA TYR A 74 12.78 2.24 7.83
C TYR A 74 13.98 1.33 7.50
N ASP A 75 14.90 1.18 8.44
CA ASP A 75 15.90 0.10 8.45
C ASP A 75 15.52 -0.91 9.52
N LEU A 76 15.06 -2.08 9.07
CA LEU A 76 14.52 -3.15 9.90
C LEU A 76 15.47 -4.34 9.88
N THR A 77 16.11 -4.59 11.02
CA THR A 77 16.91 -5.81 11.23
C THR A 77 16.15 -6.80 12.09
N LEU A 78 15.82 -7.95 11.52
CA LEU A 78 14.95 -8.95 12.11
C LEU A 78 15.65 -10.30 12.20
N THR A 79 15.45 -11.00 13.31
CA THR A 79 15.86 -12.39 13.50
C THR A 79 14.64 -13.19 13.92
N TYR A 80 14.27 -14.17 13.11
CA TYR A 80 13.15 -15.07 13.38
C TYR A 80 13.66 -16.41 13.86
N GLU A 81 13.10 -16.90 14.95
CA GLU A 81 13.33 -18.22 15.50
C GLU A 81 12.00 -18.98 15.39
N PRO A 82 11.92 -20.04 14.56
CA PRO A 82 10.73 -20.89 14.51
C PRO A 82 10.39 -21.43 15.90
N PRO A 83 9.12 -21.79 16.15
CA PRO A 83 8.74 -22.43 17.40
C PRO A 83 9.59 -23.68 17.65
N SER A 84 9.95 -23.92 18.92
CA SER A 84 10.63 -25.15 19.30
C SER A 84 9.61 -26.28 19.52
N ASP A 85 10.03 -27.53 19.39
CA ASP A 85 9.19 -28.70 19.71
C ASP A 85 8.61 -28.65 21.14
N ALA A 86 9.23 -27.90 22.06
CA ALA A 86 8.76 -27.72 23.43
C ALA A 86 7.63 -26.68 23.56
N ASP A 87 7.44 -25.80 22.58
CA ASP A 87 6.38 -24.78 22.56
C ASP A 87 5.03 -25.37 22.09
N ALA A 88 5.06 -26.51 21.40
CA ALA A 88 3.86 -27.26 20.98
C ALA A 88 3.16 -27.98 22.16
N ASP A 89 3.84 -28.19 23.29
CA ASP A 89 3.33 -28.93 24.45
C ASP A 89 2.66 -28.04 25.52
N THR A 90 2.65 -26.71 25.34
CA THR A 90 2.01 -25.76 26.27
C THR A 90 0.57 -25.42 25.88
N GLU A 91 -0.29 -26.43 25.73
CA GLU A 91 -1.75 -26.21 25.71
C GLU A 91 -2.22 -25.86 27.13
N SER A 92 -2.54 -24.60 27.35
CA SER A 92 -3.07 -24.08 28.62
C SER A 92 -4.56 -24.35 28.73
N GLU A 93 -4.94 -25.14 29.74
CA GLU A 93 -6.30 -25.31 30.25
C GLU A 93 -7.00 -23.95 30.50
N THR A 94 -7.89 -23.51 29.61
CA THR A 94 -8.88 -22.46 29.93
C THR A 94 -10.29 -22.79 29.41
N SER A 95 -11.13 -23.21 30.36
CA SER A 95 -12.59 -23.06 30.47
C SER A 95 -13.47 -23.04 29.22
N ALA A 96 -14.21 -24.15 29.07
CA ALA A 96 -15.46 -24.36 28.34
C ALA A 96 -16.30 -23.12 27.97
N GLY A 97 -16.54 -22.92 26.67
CA GLY A 97 -17.64 -22.10 26.17
C GLY A 97 -17.50 -21.50 24.76
N ALA A 98 -16.30 -21.43 24.20
CA ALA A 98 -16.07 -21.03 22.81
C ALA A 98 -15.83 -22.29 21.95
N GLU A 99 -16.32 -22.27 20.71
CA GLU A 99 -15.98 -23.30 19.71
C GLU A 99 -14.46 -23.43 19.65
N ALA A 100 -13.98 -24.67 19.58
CA ALA A 100 -12.55 -24.98 19.64
C ALA A 100 -11.83 -24.29 18.48
N ASP A 101 -10.92 -23.36 18.80
CA ASP A 101 -9.85 -22.93 17.90
C ASP A 101 -9.00 -24.16 17.58
N ALA A 102 -9.35 -24.84 16.48
CA ALA A 102 -8.39 -25.72 15.82
C ALA A 102 -7.29 -24.80 15.28
N ASP A 103 -6.04 -25.09 15.67
CA ASP A 103 -4.82 -24.48 15.14
C ASP A 103 -4.43 -23.12 15.76
N ALA A 104 -4.22 -23.10 17.07
CA ALA A 104 -3.25 -22.17 17.67
C ALA A 104 -1.83 -22.60 17.27
N GLU A 105 -1.47 -22.38 16.00
CA GLU A 105 -0.14 -22.70 15.48
C GLU A 105 0.94 -21.94 16.26
N ALA A 106 2.04 -22.64 16.56
CA ALA A 106 3.13 -22.05 17.30
C ALA A 106 3.83 -20.96 16.45
N VAL A 107 3.83 -19.73 16.95
CA VAL A 107 4.06 -18.50 16.14
C VAL A 107 5.55 -18.17 15.90
N GLY A 108 6.45 -18.82 16.63
CA GLY A 108 7.89 -18.49 16.66
C GLY A 108 8.20 -17.18 17.41
N HIS A 109 9.49 -16.91 17.61
CA HIS A 109 9.98 -15.72 18.31
C HIS A 109 10.65 -14.76 17.32
N LEU A 110 10.33 -13.48 17.42
CA LEU A 110 10.91 -12.40 16.62
C LEU A 110 11.76 -11.50 17.51
N ARG A 111 13.00 -11.25 17.11
CA ARG A 111 13.83 -10.17 17.65
C ARG A 111 14.06 -9.14 16.57
N GLY A 112 13.83 -7.87 16.89
CA GLY A 112 13.94 -6.76 15.96
C GLY A 112 14.76 -5.59 16.46
N THR A 113 15.37 -4.88 15.51
CA THR A 113 15.83 -3.51 15.68
C THR A 113 15.28 -2.71 14.52
N ALA A 114 14.43 -1.73 14.84
CA ALA A 114 13.89 -0.79 13.87
C ALA A 114 14.58 0.55 14.03
N VAL A 115 15.13 1.06 12.93
CA VAL A 115 15.73 2.38 12.82
C VAL A 115 14.82 3.22 11.92
N VAL A 116 14.05 4.10 12.53
CA VAL A 116 13.06 4.96 11.85
C VAL A 116 13.68 6.33 11.63
N THR A 117 13.86 6.72 10.36
CA THR A 117 14.33 8.07 9.98
C THR A 117 13.14 8.92 9.57
N ALA A 118 12.91 10.02 10.28
CA ALA A 118 11.74 10.88 10.08
C ALA A 118 12.10 12.36 10.05
N ARG A 119 11.23 13.18 9.45
CA ARG A 119 11.30 14.64 9.47
C ARG A 119 10.19 15.20 10.34
N ALA A 120 10.52 15.99 11.35
CA ALA A 120 9.54 16.66 12.19
C ALA A 120 8.80 17.76 11.38
N THR A 121 7.47 17.73 11.33
CA THR A 121 6.64 18.73 10.62
C THR A 121 6.31 19.95 11.50
N ARG A 122 6.59 19.83 12.80
CA ARG A 122 6.53 20.86 13.84
C ARG A 122 7.57 20.57 14.92
N ALA A 123 7.77 21.48 15.87
CA ALA A 123 8.58 21.19 17.05
C ALA A 123 7.90 20.11 17.91
N LEU A 124 8.67 19.18 18.48
CA LEU A 124 8.16 18.02 19.24
C LEU A 124 8.97 17.76 20.51
N ASP A 125 8.31 17.71 21.67
CA ASP A 125 8.93 17.18 22.91
C ASP A 125 8.67 15.68 23.10
N ALA A 126 7.71 15.13 22.35
CA ALA A 126 7.42 13.71 22.28
C ALA A 126 6.72 13.40 20.95
N PHE A 127 6.88 12.18 20.48
CA PHE A 127 6.19 11.62 19.33
C PHE A 127 5.82 10.17 19.65
N ASN A 128 5.07 9.51 18.77
CA ASN A 128 4.67 8.13 19.00
C ASN A 128 4.93 7.24 17.78
N LEU A 129 5.01 5.94 18.03
CA LEU A 129 5.05 4.87 17.03
C LEU A 129 3.97 3.85 17.41
N ASP A 130 3.36 3.20 16.45
CA ASP A 130 2.48 2.04 16.62
C ASP A 130 3.34 0.76 16.72
N LEU A 131 3.10 -0.06 17.74
CA LEU A 131 3.66 -1.40 17.95
C LEU A 131 2.77 -2.23 18.88
N LYS A 132 2.36 -3.42 18.43
CA LYS A 132 1.48 -4.35 19.16
C LYS A 132 2.17 -5.69 19.41
N GLY A 133 1.78 -6.36 20.49
CA GLY A 133 2.34 -7.65 20.93
C GLY A 133 3.73 -7.54 21.55
N LEU A 134 4.73 -7.15 20.75
CA LEU A 134 6.15 -7.25 21.08
C LEU A 134 6.61 -6.36 22.24
N ASP A 135 7.62 -6.82 22.95
CA ASP A 135 8.22 -6.13 24.10
C ASP A 135 9.33 -5.17 23.65
N VAL A 136 9.24 -3.93 24.10
CA VAL A 136 10.26 -2.89 23.83
C VAL A 136 11.37 -3.00 24.88
N GLU A 137 12.59 -3.26 24.43
CA GLU A 137 13.78 -3.38 25.28
C GLU A 137 14.45 -2.01 25.50
N SER A 138 14.55 -1.20 24.45
CA SER A 138 15.15 0.13 24.51
C SER A 138 14.73 1.03 23.36
N VAL A 139 14.72 2.34 23.63
CA VAL A 139 14.49 3.37 22.61
C VAL A 139 15.59 4.43 22.71
N THR A 140 16.16 4.80 21.57
CA THR A 140 17.08 5.93 21.45
C THR A 140 16.63 6.89 20.35
N VAL A 141 16.90 8.18 20.53
CA VAL A 141 16.72 9.23 19.51
C VAL A 141 18.06 9.90 19.30
N GLU A 142 18.54 9.97 18.07
CA GLU A 142 19.89 10.46 17.73
C GLU A 142 21.00 9.75 18.54
N GLY A 143 20.85 8.43 18.73
CA GLY A 143 21.77 7.60 19.51
C GLY A 143 21.79 7.86 21.01
N ARG A 144 20.95 8.77 21.53
CA ARG A 144 20.81 9.05 22.97
C ARG A 144 19.57 8.35 23.52
N ALA A 145 19.69 7.80 24.74
CA ALA A 145 18.56 7.16 25.40
C ALA A 145 17.35 8.11 25.52
N ALA A 146 16.17 7.62 25.13
CA ALA A 146 14.91 8.34 25.25
C ALA A 146 14.05 7.68 26.33
N ARG A 147 13.21 8.48 27.02
CA ARG A 147 12.15 7.90 27.86
C ARG A 147 11.03 7.41 26.95
N TRP A 148 10.36 6.33 27.34
CA TRP A 148 9.24 5.82 26.57
C TRP A 148 8.18 5.20 27.47
N LYS A 149 6.95 5.14 26.96
CA LYS A 149 5.81 4.44 27.58
C LYS A 149 4.96 3.84 26.47
N ARG A 150 4.49 2.60 26.67
CA ARG A 150 3.52 1.96 25.78
C ARG A 150 2.13 1.91 26.41
N ALA A 151 1.09 2.20 25.64
CA ALA A 151 -0.31 2.06 26.02
C ALA A 151 -1.11 1.43 24.87
N GLY A 152 -1.39 0.12 24.97
CA GLY A 152 -1.92 -0.65 23.84
C GLY A 152 -0.88 -0.71 22.72
N GLN A 153 -1.28 -0.32 21.50
CA GLN A 153 -0.39 -0.20 20.34
C GLN A 153 0.52 1.05 20.38
N GLU A 154 0.19 2.04 21.21
CA GLU A 154 0.85 3.34 21.15
C GLU A 154 2.14 3.36 21.97
N LEU A 155 3.30 3.49 21.32
CA LEU A 155 4.62 3.72 21.93
C LEU A 155 4.96 5.22 21.90
N THR A 156 4.71 5.91 23.01
CA THR A 156 5.13 7.32 23.17
C THR A 156 6.62 7.41 23.50
N VAL A 157 7.38 8.15 22.69
CA VAL A 157 8.82 8.40 22.84
C VAL A 157 9.05 9.86 23.23
N THR A 158 9.82 10.09 24.29
CA THR A 158 10.22 11.41 24.78
C THR A 158 11.74 11.54 24.71
N PRO A 159 12.30 12.21 23.69
CA PRO A 159 13.73 12.42 23.56
C PRO A 159 14.29 13.28 24.70
N GLY A 160 15.61 13.19 24.93
CA GLY A 160 16.29 13.99 25.95
C GLY A 160 16.38 15.49 25.62
N GLN A 161 16.30 15.82 24.33
CA GLN A 161 16.18 17.17 23.78
C GLN A 161 15.00 17.14 22.81
N GLY A 162 14.15 18.17 22.84
CA GLY A 162 13.06 18.31 21.88
C GLY A 162 13.59 18.42 20.46
N LEU A 163 12.74 18.05 19.50
CA LEU A 163 13.03 18.10 18.07
C LEU A 163 12.50 19.41 17.49
N ASP A 164 13.30 20.07 16.65
CA ASP A 164 12.90 21.29 15.98
C ASP A 164 12.04 21.01 14.74
N LYS A 165 11.18 21.97 14.37
CA LYS A 165 10.43 21.88 13.11
C LYS A 165 11.40 21.77 11.92
N GLY A 166 11.21 20.76 11.09
CA GLY A 166 12.02 20.49 9.91
C GLY A 166 13.27 19.66 10.18
N GLU A 167 13.58 19.37 11.45
CA GLU A 167 14.68 18.48 11.83
C GLU A 167 14.44 17.06 11.31
N THR A 168 15.49 16.46 10.72
CA THR A 168 15.52 15.03 10.44
C THR A 168 16.13 14.34 11.65
N PHE A 169 15.43 13.33 12.17
CA PHE A 169 15.84 12.58 13.35
C PHE A 169 15.69 11.08 13.11
N ARG A 170 16.43 10.30 13.91
CA ARG A 170 16.48 8.86 13.86
C ARG A 170 16.14 8.27 15.20
N THR A 171 15.15 7.38 15.19
CA THR A 171 14.71 6.63 16.35
C THR A 171 15.12 5.19 16.19
N THR A 172 15.86 4.65 17.15
CA THR A 172 16.17 3.21 17.18
C THR A 172 15.38 2.55 18.30
N VAL A 173 14.57 1.57 17.94
CA VAL A 173 13.79 0.74 18.86
C VAL A 173 14.33 -0.69 18.80
N ARG A 174 14.75 -1.24 19.94
CA ARG A 174 15.05 -2.68 20.07
C ARG A 174 13.87 -3.37 20.75
N TYR A 175 13.45 -4.48 20.19
CA TYR A 175 12.26 -5.19 20.63
C TYR A 175 12.39 -6.69 20.38
N SER A 176 11.65 -7.48 21.15
CA SER A 176 11.58 -8.93 20.96
C SER A 176 10.27 -9.48 21.51
N GLY A 177 9.92 -10.71 21.15
CA GLY A 177 8.72 -11.37 21.64
C GLY A 177 8.13 -12.34 20.64
N THR A 178 6.96 -12.84 20.96
CA THR A 178 6.12 -13.59 20.02
C THR A 178 5.22 -12.58 19.32
N PRO A 179 5.38 -12.35 18.01
CA PRO A 179 4.49 -11.47 17.27
C PRO A 179 3.08 -12.06 17.26
N GLU A 180 2.06 -11.22 17.09
CA GLU A 180 0.65 -11.63 17.21
C GLU A 180 -0.03 -11.62 15.83
N THR A 181 -0.96 -12.56 15.64
CA THR A 181 -2.03 -12.41 14.63
C THR A 181 -3.10 -11.47 15.20
N ILE A 182 -3.58 -10.52 14.39
CA ILE A 182 -4.71 -9.66 14.73
C ILE A 182 -5.94 -10.17 13.98
N THR A 183 -7.11 -10.03 14.60
CA THR A 183 -8.40 -10.17 13.92
C THR A 183 -8.94 -8.77 13.61
N ASP A 184 -9.18 -8.47 12.35
CA ASP A 184 -9.76 -7.19 11.91
C ASP A 184 -11.28 -7.14 12.21
N PRO A 185 -11.94 -5.97 12.21
CA PRO A 185 -13.38 -5.90 12.48
C PRO A 185 -14.29 -6.73 11.56
N ASP A 186 -13.82 -7.11 10.36
CA ASP A 186 -14.53 -8.01 9.45
C ASP A 186 -14.37 -9.51 9.81
N GLY A 187 -13.49 -9.84 10.76
CA GLY A 187 -13.20 -11.20 11.20
C GLY A 187 -12.00 -11.85 10.51
N SER A 188 -11.38 -11.19 9.52
CA SER A 188 -10.17 -11.66 8.85
C SER A 188 -8.96 -11.64 9.80
N ARG A 189 -7.95 -12.48 9.51
CA ARG A 189 -6.72 -12.60 10.28
C ARG A 189 -5.57 -11.90 9.55
N GLU A 190 -4.84 -11.02 10.22
CA GLU A 190 -3.73 -10.26 9.63
C GLU A 190 -2.55 -10.09 10.59
N GLY A 191 -1.51 -9.39 10.15
CA GLY A 191 -0.32 -9.13 10.92
C GLY A 191 0.66 -10.27 10.78
N TRP A 192 1.01 -10.93 11.88
CA TRP A 192 1.93 -12.06 11.83
C TRP A 192 1.13 -13.36 11.81
N LEU A 193 1.15 -14.04 10.66
CA LEU A 193 0.43 -15.27 10.37
C LEU A 193 1.44 -16.42 10.42
N PRO A 194 1.33 -17.34 11.40
CA PRO A 194 2.05 -18.60 11.34
C PRO A 194 1.65 -19.34 10.06
N THR A 195 2.62 -20.02 9.45
CA THR A 195 2.37 -21.00 8.39
C THR A 195 2.97 -22.32 8.81
N ALA A 196 2.51 -23.42 8.21
CA ALA A 196 3.00 -24.76 8.57
C ALA A 196 4.52 -24.99 8.33
N ASP A 197 5.26 -24.07 7.71
CA ASP A 197 6.71 -24.12 7.55
C ASP A 197 7.45 -22.80 7.85
N GLY A 198 6.76 -21.82 8.42
CA GLY A 198 7.35 -20.53 8.80
C GLY A 198 6.32 -19.48 9.21
N ALA A 199 6.33 -18.33 8.55
CA ALA A 199 5.42 -17.23 8.84
C ALA A 199 5.27 -16.25 7.66
N LEU A 200 4.09 -15.66 7.54
CA LEU A 200 3.79 -14.53 6.67
C LEU A 200 3.48 -13.28 7.52
N ALA A 201 4.04 -12.15 7.14
CA ALA A 201 3.71 -10.84 7.70
C ALA A 201 2.90 -10.04 6.67
N LEU A 202 1.59 -9.88 6.89
CA LEU A 202 0.65 -9.17 6.03
C LEU A 202 0.00 -8.01 6.78
N GLY A 203 -0.09 -6.85 6.14
CA GLY A 203 -0.23 -5.59 6.86
C GLY A 203 -1.56 -4.85 6.74
N GLU A 204 -2.44 -5.27 5.84
CA GLU A 204 -3.71 -4.59 5.59
C GLU A 204 -4.79 -5.00 6.61
N PRO A 205 -5.58 -4.05 7.16
CA PRO A 205 -5.32 -2.62 7.19
C PRO A 205 -4.36 -2.23 8.32
N THR A 206 -4.24 -3.07 9.36
CA THR A 206 -3.54 -2.71 10.61
C THR A 206 -2.38 -3.62 10.97
N GLY A 207 -2.24 -4.77 10.29
CA GLY A 207 -1.36 -5.88 10.65
C GLY A 207 0.11 -5.51 10.82
N SER A 208 0.63 -4.51 10.12
CA SER A 208 2.08 -4.22 10.14
C SER A 208 2.63 -3.85 11.52
N MET A 209 1.78 -3.34 12.42
CA MET A 209 2.18 -3.01 13.79
C MET A 209 2.51 -4.23 14.66
N THR A 210 2.25 -5.46 14.20
CA THR A 210 2.55 -6.69 14.95
C THR A 210 4.01 -7.13 14.83
N TRP A 211 4.77 -6.59 13.87
CA TRP A 211 6.12 -7.07 13.58
C TRP A 211 7.19 -5.98 13.49
N PHE A 212 6.82 -4.70 13.37
CA PHE A 212 7.75 -3.59 13.56
C PHE A 212 7.08 -2.33 14.15
N PRO A 213 7.83 -1.49 14.87
CA PRO A 213 7.34 -0.20 15.33
C PRO A 213 7.39 0.84 14.21
N GLY A 214 6.28 1.52 13.95
CA GLY A 214 6.22 2.48 12.85
C GLY A 214 5.06 3.47 12.93
N ASN A 215 4.93 4.28 11.89
CA ASN A 215 3.76 5.11 11.65
C ASN A 215 2.85 4.35 10.67
N HIS A 216 1.90 3.58 11.22
CA HIS A 216 1.14 2.62 10.42
C HIS A 216 -0.13 3.22 9.87
N HIS A 217 -0.03 3.89 8.72
CA HIS A 217 -1.17 4.45 8.00
C HIS A 217 -0.85 4.60 6.51
N PRO A 218 -1.81 4.38 5.58
CA PRO A 218 -1.53 4.41 4.14
C PRO A 218 -1.02 5.75 3.62
N SER A 219 -1.25 6.85 4.36
CA SER A 219 -0.79 8.19 4.00
C SER A 219 0.67 8.50 4.36
N ASP A 220 1.34 7.70 5.21
CA ASP A 220 2.75 7.86 5.57
C ASP A 220 3.59 6.79 4.88
N LYS A 221 4.30 7.18 3.82
CA LYS A 221 5.06 6.27 2.96
C LYS A 221 6.54 6.51 3.12
N ALA A 222 7.32 5.44 3.14
CA ALA A 222 8.76 5.50 3.34
C ALA A 222 9.52 4.56 2.42
N ALA A 223 10.83 4.76 2.29
CA ALA A 223 11.73 3.74 1.76
C ALA A 223 12.06 2.69 2.83
N TYR A 224 12.47 1.49 2.43
CA TYR A 224 12.72 0.39 3.36
C TYR A 224 14.02 -0.36 3.04
N ASP A 225 14.79 -0.67 4.09
CA ASP A 225 15.81 -1.71 4.08
C ASP A 225 15.40 -2.79 5.07
N LEU A 226 15.28 -4.04 4.61
CA LEU A 226 14.93 -5.17 5.47
C LEU A 226 16.06 -6.19 5.48
N THR A 227 16.66 -6.38 6.65
CA THR A 227 17.66 -7.43 6.92
C THR A 227 17.02 -8.52 7.75
N VAL A 228 16.67 -9.65 7.12
CA VAL A 228 15.96 -10.76 7.78
C VAL A 228 16.88 -11.96 7.93
N THR A 229 17.06 -12.43 9.17
CA THR A 229 17.91 -13.58 9.49
C THR A 229 17.08 -14.76 9.99
N VAL A 230 17.09 -15.86 9.26
CA VAL A 230 16.35 -17.10 9.53
C VAL A 230 17.31 -18.28 9.71
N PRO A 231 16.88 -19.43 10.27
CA PRO A 231 17.64 -20.66 10.23
C PRO A 231 18.05 -21.04 8.80
N GLU A 232 19.24 -21.65 8.66
CA GLU A 232 19.69 -22.19 7.37
C GLU A 232 18.70 -23.23 6.84
N GLY A 233 18.38 -23.15 5.55
CA GLY A 233 17.35 -23.96 4.89
C GLY A 233 16.05 -23.21 4.60
N LEU A 234 15.72 -22.18 5.40
CA LEU A 234 14.58 -21.30 5.14
C LEU A 234 14.96 -20.14 4.21
N ARG A 235 13.94 -19.64 3.52
CA ARG A 235 13.98 -18.41 2.73
C ARG A 235 13.29 -17.28 3.52
N ALA A 236 13.75 -16.05 3.32
CA ALA A 236 13.03 -14.85 3.75
C ALA A 236 12.88 -13.93 2.54
N VAL A 237 11.65 -13.80 2.05
CA VAL A 237 11.27 -12.98 0.90
C VAL A 237 10.56 -11.73 1.41
N SER A 238 10.88 -10.56 0.86
CA SER A 238 10.29 -9.28 1.25
C SER A 238 10.17 -8.38 0.03
N ASN A 239 9.72 -7.13 0.17
CA ASN A 239 9.54 -6.12 -0.89
C ASN A 239 10.87 -5.67 -1.55
N GLY A 240 10.79 -4.95 -2.67
CA GLY A 240 11.96 -4.37 -3.34
C GLY A 240 12.90 -5.39 -3.97
N GLU A 241 14.18 -5.07 -4.07
CA GLU A 241 15.21 -5.92 -4.68
C GLU A 241 16.07 -6.64 -3.62
N LEU A 242 16.39 -7.92 -3.88
CA LEU A 242 17.33 -8.67 -3.04
C LEU A 242 18.76 -8.19 -3.30
N ALA A 243 19.29 -7.41 -2.36
CA ALA A 243 20.64 -6.85 -2.43
C ALA A 243 21.72 -7.88 -2.04
N SER A 244 21.46 -8.73 -1.05
CA SER A 244 22.39 -9.80 -0.67
C SER A 244 21.73 -10.98 0.05
N GLU A 245 22.35 -12.14 -0.08
CA GLU A 245 22.04 -13.37 0.65
C GLU A 245 23.35 -13.96 1.18
N SER A 246 23.41 -14.31 2.47
CA SER A 246 24.60 -14.94 3.05
C SER A 246 24.28 -15.88 4.19
N THR A 247 24.97 -17.03 4.23
CA THR A 247 24.81 -18.05 5.28
C THR A 247 26.04 -18.10 6.17
N LYS A 248 25.83 -18.04 7.49
CA LYS A 248 26.89 -18.15 8.49
C LYS A 248 26.35 -18.73 9.79
N ASN A 249 27.10 -19.66 10.40
CA ASN A 249 26.78 -20.26 11.70
C ASN A 249 25.35 -20.86 11.76
N GLY A 250 24.92 -21.57 10.71
CA GLY A 250 23.61 -22.23 10.67
C GLY A 250 22.42 -21.29 10.47
N ARG A 251 22.65 -20.04 10.02
CA ARG A 251 21.61 -19.06 9.73
C ARG A 251 21.87 -18.38 8.39
N THR A 252 20.81 -18.01 7.69
CA THR A 252 20.86 -17.25 6.44
C THR A 252 20.25 -15.87 6.65
N THR A 253 20.98 -14.84 6.22
CA THR A 253 20.54 -13.45 6.23
C THR A 253 20.25 -12.99 4.79
N TYR A 254 19.07 -12.41 4.60
CA TYR A 254 18.61 -11.79 3.36
C TYR A 254 18.51 -10.28 3.58
N VAL A 255 19.02 -9.49 2.64
CA VAL A 255 18.94 -8.03 2.66
C VAL A 255 18.14 -7.57 1.45
N TRP A 256 17.01 -6.93 1.70
CA TRP A 256 16.08 -6.41 0.72
C TRP A 256 16.05 -4.88 0.77
N HIS A 257 15.94 -4.25 -0.40
CA HIS A 257 15.94 -2.79 -0.54
C HIS A 257 14.76 -2.32 -1.39
N THR A 258 13.94 -1.43 -0.84
CA THR A 258 12.85 -0.73 -1.53
C THR A 258 13.14 0.77 -1.51
N ALA A 259 13.51 1.33 -2.66
CA ALA A 259 13.83 2.75 -2.78
C ALA A 259 12.58 3.62 -2.90
N GLU A 260 11.55 3.11 -3.59
CA GLU A 260 10.31 3.80 -3.83
C GLU A 260 9.43 3.87 -2.57
N PRO A 261 8.71 4.99 -2.32
CA PRO A 261 7.85 5.11 -1.17
C PRO A 261 6.79 4.00 -1.10
N MET A 262 6.79 3.27 0.01
CA MET A 262 5.87 2.18 0.33
C MET A 262 5.06 2.53 1.56
N ALA A 263 3.75 2.29 1.53
CA ALA A 263 2.92 2.37 2.74
C ALA A 263 3.16 1.13 3.61
N SER A 264 3.03 1.26 4.94
CA SER A 264 3.39 0.16 5.82
C SER A 264 2.52 -1.09 5.64
N TYR A 265 1.25 -0.94 5.21
CA TYR A 265 0.29 -2.05 5.11
C TYR A 265 0.65 -3.05 3.99
N VAL A 266 1.41 -2.60 2.99
CA VAL A 266 1.92 -3.42 1.87
C VAL A 266 3.38 -3.85 2.05
N ALA A 267 3.97 -3.57 3.21
CA ALA A 267 5.24 -4.16 3.62
C ALA A 267 5.01 -5.62 4.03
N THR A 268 5.86 -6.52 3.55
CA THR A 268 5.73 -7.96 3.81
C THR A 268 7.05 -8.63 4.14
N ILE A 269 6.95 -9.72 4.89
CA ILE A 269 8.01 -10.72 5.04
C ILE A 269 7.35 -12.09 4.95
N ALA A 270 7.84 -12.92 4.04
CA ALA A 270 7.46 -14.31 3.90
C ALA A 270 8.65 -15.21 4.25
N ILE A 271 8.50 -16.01 5.30
CA ILE A 271 9.51 -16.94 5.80
C ILE A 271 8.97 -18.35 5.62
N GLY A 272 9.74 -19.19 4.94
CA GLY A 272 9.34 -20.57 4.69
C GLY A 272 10.24 -21.25 3.67
N THR A 273 9.74 -22.35 3.11
CA THR A 273 10.37 -23.08 2.02
C THR A 273 9.81 -22.56 0.71
N TYR A 274 10.66 -21.91 -0.10
CA TYR A 274 10.24 -21.38 -1.40
C TYR A 274 11.16 -21.84 -2.53
N GLU A 275 10.55 -22.29 -3.62
CA GLU A 275 11.19 -22.35 -4.94
C GLU A 275 11.26 -20.95 -5.54
N ILE A 276 12.47 -20.48 -5.85
CA ILE A 276 12.67 -19.15 -6.42
C ILE A 276 12.83 -19.22 -7.93
N ARG A 277 11.97 -18.51 -8.66
CA ARG A 277 12.07 -18.31 -10.11
C ARG A 277 12.36 -16.83 -10.38
N ARG A 278 13.29 -16.58 -11.29
CA ARG A 278 13.65 -15.22 -11.73
C ARG A 278 13.53 -15.13 -13.24
N SER A 279 12.93 -14.05 -13.70
CA SER A 279 12.82 -13.68 -15.11
C SER A 279 12.88 -12.15 -15.23
N THR A 280 12.59 -11.61 -16.40
CA THR A 280 12.60 -10.17 -16.65
C THR A 280 11.49 -9.84 -17.64
N VAL A 281 10.77 -8.74 -17.40
CA VAL A 281 9.76 -8.22 -18.33
C VAL A 281 10.46 -7.69 -19.59
N GLY A 282 9.93 -7.98 -20.77
CA GLY A 282 10.55 -7.64 -22.05
C GLY A 282 11.68 -8.56 -22.52
N GLU A 283 12.00 -9.66 -21.82
CA GLU A 283 12.89 -10.70 -22.35
C GLU A 283 12.13 -11.65 -23.31
N GLU A 284 12.67 -11.85 -24.52
CA GLU A 284 12.11 -12.85 -25.43
C GLU A 284 12.24 -14.29 -24.88
N PRO A 285 11.20 -15.14 -24.99
CA PRO A 285 11.25 -16.52 -24.56
C PRO A 285 12.41 -17.31 -25.19
N GLY A 286 13.25 -17.92 -24.36
CA GLY A 286 14.30 -18.86 -24.81
C GLY A 286 15.75 -18.37 -24.73
N LYS A 287 16.01 -17.15 -24.25
CA LYS A 287 17.38 -16.76 -23.82
C LYS A 287 17.67 -17.35 -22.44
N LYS A 288 18.89 -17.88 -22.26
CA LYS A 288 19.33 -18.48 -20.99
C LYS A 288 19.49 -17.39 -19.94
N ALA A 289 18.85 -17.57 -18.77
CA ALA A 289 19.17 -16.81 -17.57
C ALA A 289 20.66 -17.02 -17.21
N GLY A 290 21.44 -15.94 -17.17
CA GLY A 290 22.83 -15.99 -16.68
C GLY A 290 23.89 -15.21 -17.47
N GLU A 291 23.54 -14.58 -18.59
CA GLU A 291 24.38 -13.52 -19.18
C GLU A 291 23.72 -12.19 -18.84
N GLU A 292 24.39 -11.35 -18.04
CA GLU A 292 23.91 -10.02 -17.66
C GLU A 292 23.29 -9.32 -18.87
N ALA A 293 21.96 -9.18 -18.86
CA ALA A 293 21.26 -8.36 -19.81
C ALA A 293 21.74 -6.92 -19.60
N ALA A 294 22.74 -6.51 -20.38
CA ALA A 294 23.21 -5.12 -20.46
C ALA A 294 22.17 -4.20 -21.15
N GLY A 295 20.89 -4.54 -21.05
CA GLY A 295 19.70 -3.85 -21.52
C GLY A 295 18.57 -4.18 -20.53
N GLY A 296 18.41 -3.33 -19.52
CA GLY A 296 17.59 -3.57 -18.32
C GLY A 296 16.09 -3.59 -18.60
N GLY A 297 15.51 -4.80 -18.58
CA GLY A 297 14.08 -4.98 -18.36
C GLY A 297 13.76 -5.04 -16.87
N LEU A 298 12.47 -4.98 -16.52
CA LEU A 298 12.00 -5.02 -15.13
C LEU A 298 12.23 -6.42 -14.52
N PRO A 299 13.04 -6.59 -13.47
CA PRO A 299 13.27 -7.87 -12.81
C PRO A 299 11.97 -8.46 -12.24
N VAL A 300 11.77 -9.76 -12.45
CA VAL A 300 10.66 -10.53 -11.88
C VAL A 300 11.22 -11.53 -10.86
N TYR A 301 10.72 -11.49 -9.64
CA TYR A 301 11.09 -12.41 -8.56
C TYR A 301 9.86 -13.15 -8.05
N VAL A 302 9.77 -14.45 -8.31
CA VAL A 302 8.66 -15.30 -7.87
C VAL A 302 9.15 -16.29 -6.82
N ALA A 303 8.51 -16.30 -5.66
CA ALA A 303 8.70 -17.29 -4.60
C ALA A 303 7.45 -18.15 -4.49
N VAL A 304 7.58 -19.46 -4.64
CA VAL A 304 6.42 -20.38 -4.62
C VAL A 304 6.69 -21.51 -3.65
N ASP A 305 5.77 -21.78 -2.74
CA ASP A 305 5.80 -22.98 -1.92
C ASP A 305 5.91 -24.22 -2.85
N PRO A 306 6.80 -25.18 -2.58
CA PRO A 306 7.00 -26.34 -3.45
C PRO A 306 5.73 -27.12 -3.78
N ALA A 307 4.73 -27.15 -2.89
CA ALA A 307 3.46 -27.83 -3.13
C ALA A 307 2.58 -27.10 -4.16
N GLN A 308 2.81 -25.81 -4.40
CA GLN A 308 2.08 -24.99 -5.37
C GLN A 308 2.86 -24.76 -6.67
N ALA A 309 4.12 -25.21 -6.72
CA ALA A 309 5.06 -24.90 -7.81
C ALA A 309 4.66 -25.47 -9.18
N GLU A 310 3.94 -26.59 -9.20
CA GLU A 310 3.39 -27.17 -10.43
C GLU A 310 2.12 -26.44 -10.87
N ASP A 311 1.14 -26.33 -9.98
CA ASP A 311 -0.18 -25.74 -10.26
C ASP A 311 -0.07 -24.26 -10.67
N GLY A 312 0.77 -23.48 -9.99
CA GLY A 312 0.96 -22.06 -10.30
C GLY A 312 1.88 -21.80 -11.50
N ARG A 313 2.52 -22.82 -12.08
CA ARG A 313 3.61 -22.61 -13.08
C ARG A 313 3.16 -21.83 -14.29
N GLU A 314 1.98 -22.15 -14.83
CA GLU A 314 1.48 -21.53 -16.05
C GLU A 314 1.10 -20.07 -15.79
N VAL A 315 0.24 -19.82 -14.81
CA VAL A 315 -0.27 -18.47 -14.49
C VAL A 315 0.87 -17.55 -14.05
N LEU A 316 1.73 -17.97 -13.12
CA LEU A 316 2.87 -17.16 -12.66
C LEU A 316 3.91 -16.92 -13.77
N GLY A 317 3.97 -17.81 -14.77
CA GLY A 317 4.78 -17.62 -15.97
C GLY A 317 4.32 -16.44 -16.84
N ARG A 318 3.07 -15.99 -16.68
CA ARG A 318 2.47 -14.87 -17.42
C ARG A 318 2.66 -13.51 -16.76
N ILE A 319 3.32 -13.42 -15.60
CA ILE A 319 3.60 -12.12 -14.94
C ILE A 319 4.21 -11.09 -15.91
N PRO A 320 5.21 -11.42 -16.75
CA PRO A 320 5.72 -10.46 -17.75
C PRO A 320 4.65 -9.93 -18.71
N GLU A 321 3.79 -10.81 -19.22
CA GLU A 321 2.70 -10.45 -20.14
C GLU A 321 1.67 -9.55 -19.47
N VAL A 322 1.26 -9.90 -18.24
CA VAL A 322 0.30 -9.10 -17.46
C VAL A 322 0.88 -7.72 -17.16
N VAL A 323 2.16 -7.62 -16.81
CA VAL A 323 2.81 -6.33 -16.55
C VAL A 323 2.93 -5.49 -17.82
N GLU A 324 3.30 -6.07 -18.96
CA GLU A 324 3.36 -5.36 -20.24
C GLU A 324 1.96 -4.83 -20.65
N TRP A 325 0.92 -5.65 -20.48
CA TRP A 325 -0.46 -5.24 -20.69
C TRP A 325 -0.88 -4.12 -19.73
N ALA A 326 -0.54 -4.23 -18.45
CA ALA A 326 -0.86 -3.22 -17.45
C ALA A 326 -0.13 -1.90 -17.73
N GLU A 327 1.11 -1.93 -18.22
CA GLU A 327 1.84 -0.72 -18.62
C GLU A 327 1.18 0.02 -19.79
N LEU A 328 0.57 -0.70 -20.72
CA LEU A 328 -0.21 -0.09 -21.82
C LEU A 328 -1.49 0.59 -21.32
N ASN A 329 -2.12 0.05 -20.27
CA ASN A 329 -3.39 0.54 -19.77
C ASN A 329 -3.24 1.61 -18.67
N PHE A 330 -2.25 1.47 -17.79
CA PHE A 330 -2.09 2.27 -16.56
C PHE A 330 -0.81 3.12 -16.56
N GLY A 331 0.03 2.99 -17.57
CA GLY A 331 1.26 3.75 -17.74
C GLY A 331 2.46 3.05 -17.12
N PRO A 332 3.65 3.68 -17.11
CA PRO A 332 4.90 3.02 -16.72
C PRO A 332 4.84 2.36 -15.34
N TYR A 333 5.41 1.15 -15.22
CA TYR A 333 5.42 0.41 -13.96
C TYR A 333 6.06 1.25 -12.83
N PRO A 334 5.46 1.28 -11.62
CA PRO A 334 5.87 2.23 -10.60
C PRO A 334 7.16 1.87 -9.86
N PHE A 335 7.61 0.61 -9.88
CA PHE A 335 8.69 0.14 -9.01
C PHE A 335 9.86 -0.52 -9.75
N SER A 336 10.96 -0.80 -9.03
CA SER A 336 12.17 -1.35 -9.62
C SER A 336 12.15 -2.86 -9.87
N SER A 337 11.17 -3.59 -9.32
CA SER A 337 10.96 -5.03 -9.57
C SER A 337 9.50 -5.42 -9.39
N THR A 338 9.10 -6.55 -9.99
CA THR A 338 7.78 -7.18 -9.84
C THR A 338 7.92 -8.66 -9.43
N GLY A 339 6.81 -9.38 -9.24
CA GLY A 339 6.85 -10.77 -8.79
C GLY A 339 5.57 -11.28 -8.15
N ALA A 340 5.72 -12.38 -7.41
CA ALA A 340 4.67 -12.98 -6.60
C ALA A 340 5.29 -13.81 -5.45
N ILE A 341 4.55 -13.94 -4.36
CA ILE A 341 4.80 -14.86 -3.27
C ILE A 341 3.57 -15.78 -3.20
N VAL A 342 3.77 -17.08 -3.29
CA VAL A 342 2.67 -18.06 -3.27
C VAL A 342 2.89 -19.01 -2.12
N ASP A 343 1.98 -18.99 -1.16
CA ASP A 343 1.97 -19.89 -0.01
C ASP A 343 0.96 -21.03 -0.21
N ARG A 344 0.81 -21.93 0.76
CA ARG A 344 -0.14 -23.04 0.65
C ARG A 344 -1.57 -22.57 0.91
N PRO A 345 -2.57 -23.22 0.29
CA PRO A 345 -3.96 -23.06 0.69
C PRO A 345 -4.13 -23.38 2.18
N GLY A 346 -4.72 -22.44 2.92
CA GLY A 346 -4.98 -22.56 4.37
C GLY A 346 -4.01 -21.82 5.27
N ASP A 347 -2.80 -21.49 4.80
CA ASP A 347 -1.83 -20.67 5.58
C ASP A 347 -2.28 -19.20 5.68
N VAL A 348 -2.95 -18.70 4.65
CA VAL A 348 -3.62 -17.39 4.63
C VAL A 348 -4.93 -17.51 3.86
N ALA A 349 -5.93 -16.69 4.24
CA ALA A 349 -7.28 -16.77 3.69
C ALA A 349 -7.55 -15.82 2.50
N TYR A 350 -6.62 -14.91 2.20
CA TYR A 350 -6.76 -13.87 1.19
C TYR A 350 -5.43 -13.61 0.48
N ALA A 351 -5.52 -13.06 -0.73
CA ALA A 351 -4.37 -12.47 -1.42
C ALA A 351 -4.19 -11.03 -0.97
N LEU A 352 -2.95 -10.54 -1.02
CA LEU A 352 -2.63 -9.16 -0.66
C LEU A 352 -1.63 -8.58 -1.63
N GLU A 353 -1.83 -7.31 -2.02
CA GLU A 353 -1.13 -6.66 -3.12
C GLU A 353 0.32 -6.26 -2.80
N THR A 354 0.94 -6.85 -1.78
CA THR A 354 2.19 -6.37 -1.16
C THR A 354 3.21 -5.87 -2.20
N GLN A 355 3.79 -4.69 -1.94
CA GLN A 355 4.48 -3.93 -2.98
C GLN A 355 5.60 -4.74 -3.63
N ASN A 356 5.70 -4.64 -4.97
CA ASN A 356 6.57 -5.42 -5.85
C ASN A 356 6.15 -6.88 -6.06
N ARG A 357 5.47 -7.55 -5.13
CA ARG A 357 5.22 -8.99 -5.25
C ARG A 357 4.02 -9.41 -4.42
N PRO A 358 2.81 -9.40 -4.99
CA PRO A 358 1.61 -9.82 -4.27
C PRO A 358 1.74 -11.22 -3.67
N VAL A 359 1.11 -11.40 -2.52
CA VAL A 359 1.04 -12.67 -1.79
C VAL A 359 -0.26 -13.36 -2.16
N PHE A 360 -0.21 -14.67 -2.47
CA PHE A 360 -1.37 -15.46 -2.85
C PHE A 360 -1.57 -16.68 -1.93
N PRO A 361 -2.82 -16.98 -1.50
CA PRO A 361 -3.17 -18.11 -0.64
C PRO A 361 -3.26 -19.44 -1.44
N GLY A 362 -2.21 -19.77 -2.18
CA GLY A 362 -2.20 -20.86 -3.17
C GLY A 362 -1.96 -20.37 -4.59
N ALA A 363 -1.82 -21.31 -5.53
CA ALA A 363 -1.66 -20.99 -6.94
C ALA A 363 -2.83 -20.13 -7.46
N PRO A 364 -2.59 -18.88 -7.91
CA PRO A 364 -3.67 -18.00 -8.35
C PRO A 364 -4.17 -18.38 -9.74
N ASP A 365 -5.44 -18.04 -10.01
CA ASP A 365 -5.90 -17.91 -11.39
C ASP A 365 -5.43 -16.59 -12.02
N ILE A 366 -5.69 -16.42 -13.32
CA ILE A 366 -5.23 -15.24 -14.06
C ILE A 366 -5.95 -13.95 -13.65
N SER A 367 -7.22 -14.03 -13.22
CA SER A 367 -8.01 -12.84 -12.83
C SER A 367 -7.43 -12.27 -11.55
N LEU A 368 -7.22 -13.13 -10.56
CA LEU A 368 -6.61 -12.74 -9.29
C LEU A 368 -5.17 -12.22 -9.51
N LEU A 369 -4.38 -12.85 -10.38
CA LEU A 369 -3.05 -12.34 -10.72
C LEU A 369 -3.10 -10.92 -11.32
N VAL A 370 -4.07 -10.64 -12.19
CA VAL A 370 -4.27 -9.32 -12.80
C VAL A 370 -4.69 -8.29 -11.76
N HIS A 371 -5.65 -8.62 -10.89
CA HIS A 371 -6.12 -7.76 -9.79
C HIS A 371 -4.94 -7.30 -8.92
N GLU A 372 -4.18 -8.27 -8.43
CA GLU A 372 -3.06 -8.03 -7.53
C GLU A 372 -1.88 -7.27 -8.19
N LEU A 373 -1.67 -7.46 -9.49
CA LEU A 373 -0.67 -6.69 -10.24
C LEU A 373 -1.15 -5.28 -10.60
N ALA A 374 -2.44 -5.07 -10.81
CA ALA A 374 -3.01 -3.73 -11.03
C ALA A 374 -2.85 -2.83 -9.79
N HIS A 375 -2.95 -3.43 -8.60
CA HIS A 375 -2.72 -2.74 -7.35
C HIS A 375 -1.33 -2.09 -7.21
N GLN A 376 -0.33 -2.55 -7.98
CA GLN A 376 0.99 -1.90 -8.01
C GLN A 376 0.88 -0.42 -8.41
N TRP A 377 -0.09 -0.05 -9.26
CA TRP A 377 -0.45 1.34 -9.53
C TRP A 377 -1.47 1.89 -8.53
N TYR A 378 -2.55 1.15 -8.29
CA TYR A 378 -3.73 1.61 -7.53
C TYR A 378 -3.84 0.89 -6.17
N GLY A 379 -3.38 1.55 -5.10
CA GLY A 379 -3.23 0.94 -3.77
C GLY A 379 -1.79 1.03 -3.29
N ASN A 380 -0.83 0.66 -4.13
CA ASN A 380 0.60 0.75 -3.76
C ASN A 380 1.24 2.06 -4.18
N SER A 381 1.30 2.38 -5.47
CA SER A 381 1.91 3.64 -5.93
C SER A 381 1.05 4.83 -5.50
N VAL A 382 -0.25 4.77 -5.77
CA VAL A 382 -1.25 5.72 -5.28
C VAL A 382 -1.99 5.09 -4.12
N THR A 383 -1.63 5.45 -2.88
CA THR A 383 -2.31 4.94 -1.68
C THR A 383 -3.49 5.83 -1.31
N PRO A 384 -4.47 5.33 -0.55
CA PRO A 384 -5.56 6.18 -0.07
C PRO A 384 -5.07 7.12 1.05
N LYS A 385 -5.62 8.35 1.09
CA LYS A 385 -5.40 9.26 2.22
C LYS A 385 -6.07 8.79 3.51
N THR A 386 -7.16 8.02 3.40
CA THR A 386 -7.88 7.39 4.51
C THR A 386 -8.47 6.06 4.05
N TRP A 387 -8.71 5.12 4.96
CA TRP A 387 -9.33 3.82 4.64
C TRP A 387 -10.77 3.93 4.10
N ARG A 388 -11.37 5.13 4.10
CA ARG A 388 -12.63 5.41 3.40
C ARG A 388 -12.52 5.28 1.89
N ASP A 389 -11.37 5.60 1.34
CA ASP A 389 -11.18 5.72 -0.09
C ASP A 389 -10.77 4.37 -0.73
N MET A 390 -11.05 3.24 -0.07
CA MET A 390 -10.63 1.90 -0.49
C MET A 390 -11.08 1.52 -1.90
N TRP A 391 -12.22 2.05 -2.35
CA TRP A 391 -12.71 1.80 -3.70
C TRP A 391 -11.74 2.32 -4.80
N LEU A 392 -10.86 3.27 -4.49
CA LEU A 392 -9.80 3.73 -5.41
C LEU A 392 -8.70 2.70 -5.59
N ASN A 393 -8.54 1.77 -4.65
CA ASN A 393 -7.66 0.62 -4.78
C ASN A 393 -8.44 -0.50 -5.50
N GLU A 394 -9.49 -0.96 -4.83
CA GLU A 394 -10.19 -2.20 -5.19
C GLU A 394 -11.02 -2.07 -6.46
N GLY A 395 -11.75 -0.96 -6.62
CA GLY A 395 -12.52 -0.73 -7.83
C GLY A 395 -11.64 -0.63 -9.09
N PHE A 396 -10.42 -0.11 -8.96
CA PHE A 396 -9.46 -0.06 -10.07
C PHE A 396 -8.87 -1.43 -10.40
N ALA A 397 -8.51 -2.21 -9.38
CA ALA A 397 -7.99 -3.56 -9.55
C ALA A 397 -9.05 -4.51 -10.12
N THR A 398 -10.28 -4.48 -9.60
CA THR A 398 -11.42 -5.24 -10.14
C THR A 398 -11.73 -4.85 -11.58
N TYR A 399 -11.69 -3.55 -11.91
CA TYR A 399 -11.90 -3.15 -13.30
C TYR A 399 -10.75 -3.57 -14.23
N ALA A 400 -9.54 -3.74 -13.72
CA ALA A 400 -8.44 -4.32 -14.48
C ALA A 400 -8.74 -5.78 -14.90
N GLU A 401 -9.42 -6.55 -14.06
CA GLU A 401 -9.90 -7.88 -14.42
C GLU A 401 -10.85 -7.82 -15.62
N TRP A 402 -11.81 -6.87 -15.62
CA TRP A 402 -12.78 -6.72 -16.70
C TRP A 402 -12.09 -6.34 -18.01
N LEU A 403 -11.15 -5.39 -17.96
CA LEU A 403 -10.35 -4.99 -19.10
C LEU A 403 -9.51 -6.15 -19.64
N TRP A 404 -8.92 -6.95 -18.75
CA TRP A 404 -8.13 -8.11 -19.15
C TRP A 404 -9.00 -9.16 -19.84
N GLN A 405 -10.18 -9.47 -19.31
CA GLN A 405 -11.13 -10.39 -19.95
C GLN A 405 -11.52 -9.90 -21.34
N GLU A 406 -11.88 -8.62 -21.47
CA GLU A 406 -12.25 -7.98 -22.74
C GLU A 406 -11.14 -8.12 -23.79
N ASP A 407 -9.87 -7.93 -23.40
CA ASP A 407 -8.72 -8.03 -24.30
C ASP A 407 -8.31 -9.47 -24.65
N HIS A 408 -8.69 -10.44 -23.82
CA HIS A 408 -8.28 -11.85 -23.96
C HIS A 408 -9.43 -12.79 -24.36
N GLY A 409 -10.52 -12.24 -24.88
CA GLY A 409 -11.63 -13.00 -25.45
C GLY A 409 -12.59 -13.61 -24.43
N GLY A 410 -12.58 -13.10 -23.20
CA GLY A 410 -13.63 -13.31 -22.20
C GLY A 410 -14.79 -12.35 -22.40
N ASP A 411 -15.58 -12.14 -21.35
CA ASP A 411 -16.69 -11.19 -21.36
C ASP A 411 -16.15 -9.76 -21.48
N THR A 412 -16.86 -8.93 -22.24
CA THR A 412 -16.55 -7.50 -22.32
C THR A 412 -16.85 -6.80 -20.99
N ALA A 413 -16.20 -5.65 -20.74
CA ALA A 413 -16.47 -4.88 -19.53
C ALA A 413 -17.95 -4.46 -19.43
N GLN A 414 -18.63 -4.28 -20.58
CA GLN A 414 -20.07 -4.01 -20.62
C GLN A 414 -20.91 -5.23 -20.24
N GLU A 415 -20.54 -6.43 -20.70
CA GLU A 415 -21.26 -7.67 -20.36
C GLU A 415 -21.14 -7.97 -18.86
N ILE A 416 -19.95 -7.76 -18.27
CA ILE A 416 -19.74 -7.91 -16.82
C ILE A 416 -20.56 -6.87 -16.05
N PHE A 417 -20.52 -5.60 -16.49
CA PHE A 417 -21.32 -4.53 -15.91
C PHE A 417 -22.82 -4.88 -15.95
N ASP A 418 -23.32 -5.36 -17.08
CA ASP A 418 -24.73 -5.72 -17.27
C ASP A 418 -25.12 -6.89 -16.38
N ALA A 419 -24.29 -7.92 -16.24
CA ALA A 419 -24.53 -9.06 -15.34
C ALA A 419 -24.62 -8.63 -13.87
N LEU A 420 -23.69 -7.78 -13.39
CA LEU A 420 -23.74 -7.21 -12.03
C LEU A 420 -24.99 -6.34 -11.84
N TYR A 421 -25.32 -5.54 -12.85
CA TYR A 421 -26.49 -4.68 -12.82
C TYR A 421 -27.79 -5.49 -12.86
N GLU A 422 -27.87 -6.61 -13.57
CA GLU A 422 -29.08 -7.45 -13.63
C GLU A 422 -29.20 -8.36 -12.41
N GLY A 423 -28.09 -8.61 -11.70
CA GLY A 423 -28.02 -9.50 -10.54
C GLY A 423 -27.81 -10.96 -10.94
N ASP A 424 -27.14 -11.17 -12.07
CA ASP A 424 -26.86 -12.47 -12.69
C ASP A 424 -25.34 -12.77 -12.74
N TYR A 425 -24.50 -11.97 -12.08
CA TYR A 425 -23.05 -12.14 -12.08
C TYR A 425 -22.60 -13.29 -11.17
N TYR A 426 -23.07 -13.30 -9.92
CA TYR A 426 -22.79 -14.40 -8.99
C TYR A 426 -23.85 -15.51 -9.11
N GLU A 427 -23.47 -16.74 -8.79
CA GLU A 427 -24.42 -17.87 -8.78
C GLU A 427 -25.51 -17.72 -7.71
N ASP A 428 -25.21 -17.05 -6.60
CA ASP A 428 -26.13 -16.85 -5.50
C ASP A 428 -26.74 -15.43 -5.48
N ALA A 429 -28.03 -15.36 -5.16
CA ALA A 429 -28.77 -14.10 -5.16
C ALA A 429 -28.32 -13.13 -4.06
N ALA A 430 -27.77 -13.63 -2.95
CA ALA A 430 -27.38 -12.80 -1.82
C ALA A 430 -26.13 -11.97 -2.16
N SER A 431 -25.14 -12.57 -2.83
CA SER A 431 -23.95 -11.86 -3.32
C SER A 431 -24.32 -10.80 -4.36
N ASN A 432 -25.25 -11.11 -5.27
CA ASN A 432 -25.75 -10.12 -6.24
C ASN A 432 -26.51 -8.96 -5.58
N GLU A 433 -27.26 -9.22 -4.50
CA GLU A 433 -27.93 -8.18 -3.71
C GLU A 433 -26.90 -7.32 -2.95
N ALA A 434 -25.89 -7.96 -2.36
CA ALA A 434 -24.87 -7.32 -1.52
C ALA A 434 -24.03 -6.27 -2.26
N VAL A 435 -23.88 -6.37 -3.59
CA VAL A 435 -23.27 -5.34 -4.45
C VAL A 435 -23.88 -3.96 -4.20
N TRP A 436 -25.17 -3.90 -3.84
CA TRP A 436 -25.94 -2.66 -3.70
C TRP A 436 -26.11 -2.17 -2.26
N ASP A 437 -25.47 -2.81 -1.28
CA ASP A 437 -25.66 -2.54 0.16
C ASP A 437 -25.36 -1.09 0.58
N PHE A 438 -24.31 -0.49 0.02
CA PHE A 438 -23.88 0.88 0.32
C PHE A 438 -23.10 1.50 -0.86
N PRO A 439 -22.94 2.83 -0.91
CA PRO A 439 -22.13 3.48 -1.94
C PRO A 439 -20.63 3.26 -1.76
N PRO A 440 -19.85 2.98 -2.84
CA PRO A 440 -18.43 2.64 -2.76
C PRO A 440 -17.58 3.69 -2.04
N ALA A 441 -17.89 4.99 -2.18
CA ALA A 441 -17.14 6.06 -1.52
C ALA A 441 -17.48 6.27 -0.03
N LYS A 442 -18.38 5.47 0.54
CA LYS A 442 -18.83 5.62 1.93
C LYS A 442 -19.19 4.26 2.56
N PRO A 443 -18.22 3.36 2.76
CA PRO A 443 -18.41 2.19 3.60
C PRO A 443 -18.99 2.58 4.97
N PRO A 444 -19.93 1.82 5.55
CA PRO A 444 -20.59 2.21 6.79
C PRO A 444 -19.68 2.04 8.03
N SER A 445 -18.62 1.23 7.93
CA SER A 445 -17.71 0.94 9.05
C SER A 445 -16.39 0.33 8.55
N ALA A 446 -15.39 0.24 9.45
CA ALA A 446 -14.14 -0.50 9.22
C ALA A 446 -14.39 -1.94 8.72
N ALA A 447 -15.32 -2.67 9.34
CA ALA A 447 -15.67 -4.06 8.99
C ALA A 447 -16.30 -4.25 7.60
N ARG A 448 -16.46 -3.17 6.83
CA ARG A 448 -17.17 -3.16 5.54
C ARG A 448 -16.35 -2.47 4.44
N ILE A 449 -15.06 -2.20 4.70
CA ILE A 449 -14.18 -1.54 3.71
C ILE A 449 -13.72 -2.48 2.61
N SER A 450 -13.84 -3.79 2.82
CA SER A 450 -13.49 -4.84 1.86
C SER A 450 -14.71 -5.66 1.41
N ASP A 451 -15.91 -5.07 1.51
CA ASP A 451 -17.15 -5.67 1.04
C ASP A 451 -17.39 -5.40 -0.45
N SER A 452 -18.19 -6.26 -1.09
CA SER A 452 -18.51 -6.23 -2.52
C SER A 452 -18.80 -4.84 -3.13
N PRO A 453 -19.56 -3.91 -2.51
CA PRO A 453 -19.76 -2.58 -3.10
C PRO A 453 -18.47 -1.79 -3.34
N VAL A 454 -17.42 -2.01 -2.55
CA VAL A 454 -16.13 -1.31 -2.72
C VAL A 454 -15.44 -1.75 -4.01
N TYR A 455 -15.52 -3.04 -4.33
CA TYR A 455 -14.96 -3.67 -5.53
C TYR A 455 -15.86 -3.44 -6.73
N GLU A 456 -17.04 -4.05 -6.72
CA GLU A 456 -17.90 -4.17 -7.91
C GLU A 456 -18.51 -2.83 -8.30
N ARG A 457 -19.08 -2.08 -7.34
CA ARG A 457 -19.58 -0.73 -7.66
C ARG A 457 -18.44 0.25 -7.93
N GLY A 458 -17.26 0.04 -7.34
CA GLY A 458 -16.05 0.78 -7.69
C GLY A 458 -15.68 0.62 -9.16
N ALA A 459 -15.66 -0.63 -9.65
CA ALA A 459 -15.43 -0.95 -11.05
C ALA A 459 -16.55 -0.41 -11.97
N MET A 460 -17.82 -0.50 -11.55
CA MET A 460 -18.95 0.10 -12.28
C MET A 460 -18.81 1.64 -12.43
N VAL A 461 -18.29 2.33 -11.40
CA VAL A 461 -18.00 3.78 -11.51
C VAL A 461 -16.99 4.04 -12.61
N LEU A 462 -15.90 3.27 -12.68
CA LEU A 462 -14.89 3.41 -13.73
C LEU A 462 -15.47 3.11 -15.12
N HIS A 463 -16.29 2.06 -15.23
CA HIS A 463 -16.98 1.75 -16.48
C HIS A 463 -17.90 2.90 -16.94
N LYS A 464 -18.63 3.54 -16.01
CA LYS A 464 -19.48 4.69 -16.32
C LYS A 464 -18.70 5.94 -16.69
N ILE A 465 -17.50 6.13 -16.13
CA ILE A 465 -16.58 7.16 -16.64
C ILE A 465 -16.18 6.82 -18.09
N ARG A 466 -15.80 5.56 -18.37
CA ARG A 466 -15.43 5.10 -19.72
C ARG A 466 -16.55 5.35 -20.73
N GLU A 467 -17.79 4.98 -20.42
CA GLU A 467 -18.96 5.25 -21.27
C GLU A 467 -19.15 6.76 -21.53
N ALA A 468 -18.94 7.60 -20.52
CA ALA A 468 -19.18 9.04 -20.62
C ALA A 468 -18.13 9.77 -21.46
N ILE A 469 -16.85 9.36 -21.39
CA ILE A 469 -15.74 10.09 -22.04
C ILE A 469 -15.14 9.36 -23.25
N GLY A 470 -15.48 8.08 -23.45
CA GLY A 470 -14.95 7.21 -24.50
C GLY A 470 -13.57 6.62 -24.18
N ASP A 471 -13.23 5.53 -24.86
CA ASP A 471 -12.04 4.69 -24.58
C ASP A 471 -10.72 5.46 -24.59
N ASP A 472 -10.41 6.21 -25.66
CA ASP A 472 -9.13 6.94 -25.77
C ASP A 472 -8.92 7.92 -24.61
N ALA A 473 -9.98 8.63 -24.23
CA ALA A 473 -9.93 9.55 -23.10
C ALA A 473 -9.85 8.79 -21.78
N PHE A 474 -10.55 7.67 -21.64
CA PHE A 474 -10.57 6.86 -20.44
C PHE A 474 -9.21 6.23 -20.12
N PHE A 475 -8.56 5.56 -21.08
CA PHE A 475 -7.22 5.01 -20.84
C PHE A 475 -6.19 6.12 -20.58
N GLY A 476 -6.31 7.27 -21.25
CA GLY A 476 -5.49 8.44 -20.93
C GLY A 476 -5.76 9.01 -19.51
N LEU A 477 -6.99 8.89 -19.00
CA LEU A 477 -7.34 9.26 -17.63
C LEU A 477 -6.68 8.31 -16.63
N LEU A 478 -6.75 6.99 -16.85
CA LEU A 478 -6.11 5.98 -15.99
C LEU A 478 -4.59 6.22 -15.88
N GLN A 479 -3.90 6.28 -17.02
CA GLN A 479 -2.45 6.55 -17.06
C GLN A 479 -2.09 7.90 -16.41
N GLY A 480 -2.89 8.92 -16.71
CA GLY A 480 -2.66 10.26 -16.20
C GLY A 480 -2.88 10.36 -14.69
N TRP A 481 -3.89 9.69 -14.14
CA TRP A 481 -4.17 9.62 -12.72
C TRP A 481 -3.02 8.95 -11.96
N ALA A 482 -2.62 7.76 -12.39
CA ALA A 482 -1.50 7.03 -11.78
C ALA A 482 -0.19 7.83 -11.85
N THR A 483 0.06 8.54 -12.96
CA THR A 483 1.23 9.41 -13.12
C THR A 483 1.18 10.63 -12.20
N ALA A 484 0.01 11.30 -12.11
CA ALA A 484 -0.13 12.53 -11.33
C ALA A 484 0.02 12.31 -9.81
N HIS A 485 -0.30 11.10 -9.34
CA HIS A 485 -0.26 10.73 -7.93
C HIS A 485 0.81 9.67 -7.61
N ARG A 486 1.74 9.39 -8.53
CA ARG A 486 2.77 8.35 -8.39
C ARG A 486 3.53 8.49 -7.06
N HIS A 487 3.56 7.43 -6.28
CA HIS A 487 4.16 7.34 -4.94
C HIS A 487 3.56 8.28 -3.87
N GLY A 488 2.45 8.94 -4.17
CA GLY A 488 1.74 9.80 -3.24
C GLY A 488 0.53 9.10 -2.62
N ASN A 489 -0.36 9.93 -2.09
CA ASN A 489 -1.66 9.54 -1.57
C ASN A 489 -2.75 10.42 -2.20
N ALA A 490 -3.95 9.86 -2.34
CA ALA A 490 -5.11 10.54 -2.90
C ALA A 490 -6.40 10.14 -2.18
N ASP A 491 -7.41 10.99 -2.26
CA ASP A 491 -8.77 10.68 -1.80
C ASP A 491 -9.78 10.75 -2.96
N THR A 492 -11.03 10.37 -2.68
CA THR A 492 -12.14 10.43 -3.65
C THR A 492 -12.35 11.84 -4.22
N ALA A 493 -12.08 12.89 -3.45
CA ALA A 493 -12.23 14.28 -3.93
C ALA A 493 -11.12 14.65 -4.90
N ASP A 494 -9.89 14.20 -4.68
CA ASP A 494 -8.80 14.36 -5.64
C ASP A 494 -9.11 13.66 -6.97
N PHE A 495 -9.61 12.41 -6.92
CA PHE A 495 -9.94 11.64 -8.11
C PHE A 495 -11.06 12.27 -8.93
N THR A 496 -12.18 12.58 -8.30
CA THR A 496 -13.33 13.21 -8.99
C THR A 496 -12.95 14.56 -9.60
N ALA A 497 -12.18 15.39 -8.88
CA ALA A 497 -11.67 16.66 -9.41
C ALA A 497 -10.70 16.47 -10.58
N TYR A 498 -9.83 15.45 -10.51
CA TYR A 498 -8.92 15.10 -11.60
C TYR A 498 -9.70 14.64 -12.84
N ALA A 499 -10.63 13.69 -12.67
CA ALA A 499 -11.44 13.13 -13.73
C ALA A 499 -12.28 14.21 -14.43
N GLU A 500 -12.93 15.09 -13.68
CA GLU A 500 -13.69 16.22 -14.27
C GLU A 500 -12.78 17.17 -15.07
N LYS A 501 -11.63 17.53 -14.52
CA LYS A 501 -10.68 18.42 -15.18
C LYS A 501 -10.13 17.78 -16.45
N TYR A 502 -9.86 16.49 -16.42
CA TYR A 502 -9.39 15.71 -17.55
C TYR A 502 -10.47 15.60 -18.63
N ALA A 503 -11.69 15.20 -18.26
CA ALA A 503 -12.85 15.10 -19.16
C ALA A 503 -13.15 16.43 -19.85
N LYS A 504 -13.17 17.56 -19.12
CA LYS A 504 -13.34 18.90 -19.71
C LYS A 504 -12.31 19.23 -20.81
N LYS A 505 -11.13 18.62 -20.77
CA LYS A 505 -10.07 18.80 -21.77
C LYS A 505 -10.19 17.82 -22.95
N THR A 506 -10.59 16.57 -22.71
CA THR A 506 -10.53 15.49 -23.70
C THR A 506 -11.89 15.11 -24.30
N ALA A 507 -12.96 15.30 -23.55
CA ALA A 507 -14.35 15.04 -23.92
C ALA A 507 -15.26 16.18 -23.40
N PRO A 508 -15.20 17.39 -24.01
CA PRO A 508 -15.82 18.61 -23.45
C PRO A 508 -17.35 18.58 -23.37
N ASP A 509 -17.99 17.67 -24.10
CA ASP A 509 -19.45 17.46 -24.09
C ASP A 509 -19.88 16.41 -23.04
N ALA A 510 -18.94 15.71 -22.40
CA ALA A 510 -19.23 14.72 -21.38
C ALA A 510 -19.59 15.38 -20.04
N ASP A 511 -20.53 14.78 -19.33
CA ASP A 511 -20.92 15.16 -17.97
C ASP A 511 -20.74 13.97 -17.03
N LEU A 512 -19.83 14.10 -16.07
CA LEU A 512 -19.56 13.07 -15.05
C LEU A 512 -20.45 13.23 -13.80
N THR A 513 -21.26 14.28 -13.71
CA THR A 513 -22.13 14.52 -12.55
C THR A 513 -23.04 13.32 -12.25
N PRO A 514 -23.73 12.70 -13.25
CA PRO A 514 -24.56 11.52 -12.98
C PRO A 514 -23.75 10.30 -12.52
N VAL A 515 -22.49 10.17 -12.96
CA VAL A 515 -21.61 9.09 -12.48
C VAL A 515 -21.38 9.23 -10.97
N TRP A 516 -21.13 10.44 -10.50
CA TRP A 516 -20.92 10.69 -9.08
C TRP A 516 -22.19 10.52 -8.25
N GLU A 517 -23.31 11.08 -8.72
CA GLU A 517 -24.57 11.07 -7.99
C GLU A 517 -25.19 9.66 -7.91
N ASP A 518 -25.19 8.92 -9.02
CA ASP A 518 -25.90 7.64 -9.10
C ASP A 518 -25.00 6.45 -8.72
N TRP A 519 -23.72 6.47 -9.12
CA TRP A 519 -22.86 5.28 -9.02
C TRP A 519 -21.91 5.35 -7.83
N LEU A 520 -21.25 6.50 -7.62
CA LEU A 520 -20.24 6.67 -6.58
C LEU A 520 -20.84 6.94 -5.19
N TYR A 521 -21.81 7.85 -5.11
CA TYR A 521 -22.44 8.26 -3.85
C TYR A 521 -23.89 7.80 -3.68
N GLY A 522 -24.50 7.24 -4.73
CA GLY A 522 -25.89 6.78 -4.72
C GLY A 522 -26.13 5.65 -3.72
N GLU A 523 -27.08 5.82 -2.82
CA GLU A 523 -27.40 4.83 -1.76
C GLU A 523 -28.21 3.64 -2.28
N VAL A 524 -28.80 3.73 -3.47
CA VAL A 524 -29.63 2.69 -4.06
C VAL A 524 -29.22 2.42 -5.49
N LYS A 525 -29.50 1.21 -5.97
CA LYS A 525 -29.37 0.83 -7.38
C LYS A 525 -30.07 1.87 -8.28
N PRO A 526 -29.35 2.49 -9.25
CA PRO A 526 -29.95 3.46 -10.18
C PRO A 526 -31.16 2.87 -10.91
N GLN A 527 -32.17 3.69 -11.22
CA GLN A 527 -33.40 3.26 -11.88
C GLN A 527 -33.38 3.63 -13.37
N GLY A 528 -33.20 2.64 -14.26
CA GLY A 528 -33.22 2.80 -15.72
C GLY A 528 -32.26 1.84 -16.42
N SER A 529 -32.61 1.31 -17.59
CA SER A 529 -31.69 0.43 -18.34
C SER A 529 -30.38 1.14 -18.67
N PRO A 530 -29.22 0.47 -18.61
CA PRO A 530 -28.04 0.94 -19.32
C PRO A 530 -28.47 1.11 -20.78
N THR A 531 -28.43 2.35 -21.28
CA THR A 531 -28.83 2.60 -22.66
C THR A 531 -27.72 1.99 -23.52
N PRO A 532 -27.98 1.00 -24.39
CA PRO A 532 -26.94 0.43 -25.22
C PRO A 532 -26.44 1.53 -26.17
N THR A 533 -25.21 1.98 -25.97
CA THR A 533 -24.55 2.87 -26.90
C THR A 533 -24.40 2.11 -28.23
N PRO A 534 -24.90 2.62 -29.36
CA PRO A 534 -24.77 1.91 -30.62
C PRO A 534 -23.28 1.77 -30.97
N ARG A 535 -22.83 0.54 -31.23
CA ARG A 535 -21.51 0.29 -31.81
C ARG A 535 -21.35 1.14 -33.07
N ILE A 536 -20.40 2.06 -33.09
CA ILE A 536 -19.94 2.68 -34.33
C ILE A 536 -19.00 1.65 -34.98
N PRO A 537 -19.25 1.27 -36.25
CA PRO A 537 -18.56 0.16 -36.92
C PRO A 537 -17.07 0.37 -37.17
#